data_AF-D3B7H0-F1
#
_entry.id   AF-D3B7H0-F1
#
_cell.length_a   1.000
_cell.length_b   1.000
_cell.length_c   1.000
_cell.angle_alpha   90.00
_cell.angle_beta   90.00
_cell.angle_gamma   90.00
#
_symmetry.space_group_name_H-M   'P 1'
#
loop_
_entity.id
_entity.type
_entity.pdbx_description
1 polymer ?
#
loop_
_entity_poly.entity_id
_entity_poly.type
_entity_poly.pdbx_seq_one_letter_code
_entity_poly.pdbx_strand_id
1 'polypeptide(L)'
;MNISIPITTIFAGALGVIYTGLALNVVKYRRGLQISIGDGSHNLIKEIAKKKDGDEVDVRKYNKLLGAVRAHANFIEYVPIQLILAALLELQGADKFSLKVLLGAFTFSRVIHISGITNRNFVGTTRVLGTVFTFITLFASSVACLYYGFNLLK
;
A
#
# COMPACT_ATOMS: atom_id res chain seq x y z
N MET A 1 28.19 8.82 -18.86
CA MET A 1 26.97 8.11 -19.28
C MET A 1 25.87 8.50 -18.31
N ASN A 2 24.80 9.16 -18.77
CA ASN A 2 23.72 9.61 -17.88
C ASN A 2 22.84 8.41 -17.53
N ILE A 3 22.98 7.92 -16.29
CA ILE A 3 22.07 6.92 -15.73
C ILE A 3 20.71 7.60 -15.55
N SER A 4 19.69 7.16 -16.29
CA SER A 4 18.35 7.74 -16.26
C SER A 4 17.31 6.63 -16.18
N ILE A 5 16.43 6.72 -15.18
CA ILE A 5 15.32 5.79 -14.93
C ILE A 5 13.97 6.52 -14.92
N PRO A 6 13.58 7.17 -16.03
CA PRO A 6 12.43 8.07 -16.06
C PRO A 6 11.10 7.35 -15.79
N ILE A 7 10.95 6.09 -16.20
CA ILE A 7 9.70 5.33 -16.02
C ILE A 7 9.50 5.09 -14.52
N THR A 8 10.49 4.50 -13.85
CA THR A 8 10.45 4.25 -12.41
C THR A 8 10.29 5.55 -11.64
N THR A 9 10.94 6.63 -12.06
CA THR A 9 10.82 7.97 -11.44
C THR A 9 9.37 8.49 -11.46
N ILE A 10 8.68 8.39 -12.61
CA ILE A 10 7.29 8.82 -12.73
C ILE A 10 6.37 8.02 -11.79
N PHE A 11 6.49 6.70 -11.80
CA PHE A 11 5.67 5.84 -10.94
C PHE A 11 6.01 5.99 -9.45
N ALA A 12 7.28 6.16 -9.11
CA ALA A 12 7.72 6.45 -7.74
C ALA A 12 7.12 7.76 -7.24
N GLY A 13 7.10 8.82 -8.08
CA GLY A 13 6.45 10.09 -7.75
C GLY A 13 4.95 9.91 -7.50
N ALA A 14 4.24 9.24 -8.40
CA ALA A 14 2.80 8.99 -8.26
C ALA A 14 2.48 8.17 -6.98
N LEU A 15 3.22 7.10 -6.74
CA LEU A 15 3.07 6.26 -5.54
C LEU A 15 3.45 7.04 -4.26
N GLY A 16 4.43 7.94 -4.32
CA GLY A 16 4.81 8.83 -3.21
C GLY A 16 3.71 9.80 -2.80
N VAL A 17 2.95 10.32 -3.77
CA VAL A 17 1.75 11.13 -3.49
C VAL A 17 0.69 10.29 -2.77
N ILE A 18 0.42 9.08 -3.25
CA ILE A 18 -0.54 8.16 -2.60
C ILE A 18 -0.10 7.81 -1.18
N TYR A 19 1.19 7.47 -1.00
CA TYR A 19 1.79 7.21 0.31
C TYR A 19 1.50 8.36 1.28
N THR A 20 1.77 9.59 0.86
CA THR A 20 1.59 10.79 1.68
C THR A 20 0.11 10.94 2.08
N GLY A 21 -0.82 10.74 1.15
CA GLY A 21 -2.25 10.76 1.44
C GLY A 21 -2.68 9.72 2.48
N LEU A 22 -2.17 8.48 2.38
CA LEU A 22 -2.43 7.42 3.35
C LEU A 22 -1.84 7.74 4.73
N ALA A 23 -0.62 8.24 4.78
CA ALA A 23 0.05 8.64 6.02
C ALA A 23 -0.72 9.78 6.73
N LEU A 24 -1.13 10.80 5.98
CA LEU A 24 -1.93 11.91 6.50
C LEU A 24 -3.28 11.44 7.03
N ASN A 25 -3.93 10.47 6.38
CA ASN A 25 -5.17 9.87 6.87
C ASN A 25 -4.98 9.17 8.22
N VAL A 26 -3.88 8.42 8.42
CA VAL A 26 -3.55 7.82 9.72
C VAL A 26 -3.37 8.90 10.79
N VAL A 27 -2.59 9.95 10.49
CA VAL A 27 -2.36 11.06 11.42
C VAL A 27 -3.67 11.77 11.78
N LYS A 28 -4.54 12.03 10.81
CA LYS A 28 -5.86 12.65 11.01
C LYS A 28 -6.71 11.85 11.99
N TYR A 29 -6.85 10.53 11.78
CA TYR A 29 -7.66 9.69 12.67
C TYR A 29 -7.03 9.53 14.06
N ARG A 30 -5.70 9.43 14.16
CA ARG A 30 -4.98 9.39 15.44
C ARG A 30 -5.20 10.65 16.27
N ARG A 31 -5.05 11.83 15.65
CA ARG A 31 -5.30 13.11 16.31
C ARG A 31 -6.75 13.23 16.79
N GLY A 32 -7.71 12.85 15.94
CA GLY A 32 -9.14 12.90 16.29
C GLY A 32 -9.55 12.00 17.47
N LEU A 33 -8.83 10.89 17.68
CA LEU A 33 -9.07 9.96 18.79
C LEU A 33 -8.08 10.12 19.95
N GLN A 34 -7.16 11.08 19.88
CA GLN A 34 -6.07 11.27 20.85
C GLN A 34 -5.25 9.99 21.10
N ILE A 35 -5.06 9.18 20.06
CA ILE A 35 -4.26 7.95 20.09
C ILE A 35 -2.89 8.23 19.49
N SER A 36 -1.85 8.18 20.32
CA SER A 36 -0.46 8.38 19.86
C SER A 36 0.05 7.16 19.07
N ILE A 37 -0.15 5.95 19.59
CA ILE A 37 0.39 4.69 19.06
C ILE A 37 -0.72 3.65 18.93
N GLY A 38 -0.63 2.83 17.88
CA GLY A 38 -1.54 1.71 17.62
C GLY A 38 -2.67 2.06 16.65
N ASP A 39 -3.68 1.19 16.64
CA ASP A 39 -4.89 1.26 15.82
C ASP A 39 -6.13 1.67 16.65
N GLY A 40 -5.95 1.88 17.95
CA GLY A 40 -7.02 2.23 18.88
C GLY A 40 -7.77 1.06 19.51
N SER A 41 -7.38 -0.19 19.22
CA SER A 41 -8.04 -1.37 19.80
C SER A 41 -7.99 -1.38 21.33
N HIS A 42 -6.86 -1.01 21.93
CA HIS A 42 -6.72 -0.91 23.39
C HIS A 42 -7.64 0.16 23.99
N ASN A 43 -7.76 1.31 23.31
CA ASN A 43 -8.63 2.41 23.72
C ASN A 43 -10.11 2.02 23.63
N LEU A 44 -10.50 1.30 22.57
CA LEU A 44 -11.83 0.73 22.41
C LEU A 44 -12.17 -0.23 23.56
N ILE A 45 -11.27 -1.15 23.90
CA ILE A 45 -11.48 -2.10 25.02
C ILE A 45 -11.66 -1.34 26.33
N LYS A 46 -10.87 -0.30 26.59
CA LYS A 46 -11.02 0.56 27.79
C LYS A 46 -12.35 1.31 27.81
N GLU A 47 -12.82 1.78 26.67
CA GLU A 47 -14.11 2.48 26.54
C GLU A 47 -15.29 1.52 26.79
N ILE A 48 -15.21 0.30 26.25
CA ILE A 48 -16.19 -0.77 26.49
C ILE A 48 -16.19 -1.19 27.97
N ALA A 49 -15.02 -1.35 28.59
CA ALA A 49 -14.91 -1.82 29.98
C ALA A 49 -15.37 -0.77 31.02
N LYS A 50 -15.29 0.52 30.70
CA LYS A 50 -15.73 1.63 31.58
C LYS A 50 -17.21 2.01 31.41
N LYS A 51 -17.86 1.41 30.41
CA LYS A 51 -19.23 1.71 30.02
C LYS A 51 -20.22 1.35 31.13
N LYS A 52 -21.21 2.21 31.40
CA LYS A 52 -22.34 1.84 32.26
C LYS A 52 -23.44 1.16 31.44
N ASP A 53 -24.29 0.40 32.13
CA ASP A 53 -25.39 -0.29 31.48
C ASP A 53 -26.34 0.73 30.81
N GLY A 54 -26.59 0.55 29.52
CA GLY A 54 -27.38 1.48 28.70
C GLY A 54 -26.62 2.56 27.92
N ASP A 55 -25.32 2.79 28.17
CA ASP A 55 -24.54 3.70 27.31
C ASP A 55 -24.40 3.12 25.88
N GLU A 56 -23.92 3.88 24.90
CA GLU A 56 -23.49 3.36 23.59
C GLU A 56 -22.01 3.68 23.34
N VAL A 57 -21.28 2.74 22.74
CA VAL A 57 -19.87 2.95 22.37
C VAL A 57 -19.80 3.02 20.85
N ASP A 58 -19.35 4.15 20.31
CA ASP A 58 -19.15 4.30 18.88
C ASP A 58 -17.88 3.55 18.43
N VAL A 59 -18.06 2.30 18.01
CA VAL A 59 -16.99 1.46 17.45
C VAL A 59 -16.51 1.96 16.08
N ARG A 60 -17.34 2.72 15.35
CA ARG A 60 -17.05 3.12 13.96
C ARG A 60 -15.84 4.06 13.88
N LYS A 61 -15.63 4.90 14.90
CA LYS A 61 -14.48 5.80 14.96
C LYS A 61 -13.15 5.02 15.00
N TYR A 62 -13.09 3.93 15.78
CA TYR A 62 -11.91 3.05 15.88
C TYR A 62 -11.69 2.24 14.60
N ASN A 63 -12.78 1.76 13.99
CA ASN A 63 -12.72 1.07 12.69
C ASN A 63 -12.08 1.95 11.60
N LYS A 64 -12.40 3.25 11.56
CA LYS A 64 -11.76 4.16 10.59
C LYS A 64 -10.25 4.28 10.79
N LEU A 65 -9.79 4.35 12.03
CA LEU A 65 -8.35 4.38 12.34
C LEU A 65 -7.69 3.05 11.96
N LEU A 66 -8.29 1.91 12.33
CA LEU A 66 -7.81 0.58 11.96
C LEU A 66 -7.67 0.43 10.44
N GLY A 67 -8.70 0.83 9.69
CA GLY A 67 -8.68 0.82 8.23
C GLY A 67 -7.54 1.66 7.65
N ALA A 68 -7.38 2.90 8.13
CA ALA A 68 -6.30 3.78 7.68
C ALA A 68 -4.91 3.19 7.96
N VAL A 69 -4.70 2.65 9.16
CA VAL A 69 -3.43 1.99 9.55
C VAL A 69 -3.15 0.79 8.63
N ARG A 70 -4.15 -0.04 8.34
CA ARG A 70 -3.99 -1.21 7.46
C ARG A 70 -3.76 -0.84 6.00
N ALA A 71 -4.43 0.21 5.50
CA ALA A 71 -4.19 0.72 4.15
C ALA A 71 -2.75 1.23 4.00
N HIS A 72 -2.28 2.02 4.96
CA HIS A 72 -0.91 2.53 4.97
C HIS A 72 0.12 1.40 5.12
N ALA A 73 -0.09 0.48 6.06
CA ALA A 73 0.80 -0.68 6.28
C ALA A 73 0.96 -1.52 5.00
N ASN A 74 -0.15 -1.88 4.36
CA ASN A 74 -0.09 -2.60 3.08
C ASN A 74 0.72 -1.82 2.03
N PHE A 75 0.53 -0.51 1.93
CA PHE A 75 1.26 0.29 0.96
C PHE A 75 2.79 0.22 1.19
N ILE A 76 3.25 0.37 2.43
CA ILE A 76 4.69 0.37 2.76
C ILE A 76 5.34 -1.00 2.68
N GLU A 77 4.55 -2.08 2.77
CA GLU A 77 5.06 -3.46 2.66
C GLU A 77 5.45 -3.80 1.22
N TYR A 78 4.70 -3.32 0.23
CA TYR A 78 4.86 -3.78 -1.16
C TYR A 78 5.46 -2.72 -2.10
N VAL A 79 5.17 -1.43 -1.89
CA VAL A 79 5.58 -0.39 -2.83
C VAL A 79 7.10 -0.18 -2.88
N PRO A 80 7.83 -0.11 -1.75
CA PRO A 80 9.27 0.08 -1.78
C PRO A 80 10.00 -1.04 -2.54
N ILE A 81 9.68 -2.30 -2.26
CA ILE A 81 10.33 -3.44 -2.93
C ILE A 81 10.00 -3.46 -4.43
N GLN A 82 8.76 -3.15 -4.81
CA GLN A 82 8.37 -3.06 -6.21
C GLN A 82 9.14 -1.97 -6.97
N LEU A 83 9.33 -0.79 -6.36
CA LEU A 83 10.08 0.31 -6.97
C LEU A 83 11.56 -0.01 -7.08
N ILE A 84 12.14 -0.72 -6.10
CA ILE A 84 13.52 -1.21 -6.17
C ILE A 84 13.69 -2.17 -7.35
N LEU A 85 12.80 -3.17 -7.48
CA LEU A 85 12.86 -4.11 -8.60
C LEU A 85 12.68 -3.41 -9.95
N ALA A 86 11.75 -2.45 -10.04
CA ALA A 86 11.55 -1.68 -11.27
C ALA A 86 12.78 -0.82 -11.65
N ALA A 87 13.41 -0.17 -10.67
CA ALA A 87 14.65 0.58 -10.91
C ALA A 87 15.75 -0.35 -11.44
N LEU A 88 15.92 -1.52 -10.84
CA LEU A 88 16.87 -2.55 -11.30
C LEU A 88 16.51 -3.12 -12.67
N LEU A 89 15.25 -3.15 -13.07
CA LEU A 89 14.90 -3.57 -14.43
C LEU A 89 15.21 -2.47 -15.45
N GLU A 90 14.88 -1.22 -15.13
CA GLU A 90 15.10 -0.09 -16.01
C GLU A 90 16.59 0.21 -16.24
N LEU A 91 17.40 0.14 -15.18
CA LEU A 91 18.85 0.28 -15.24
C LEU A 91 19.50 -0.79 -16.11
N GLN A 92 18.90 -1.98 -16.17
CA GLN A 92 19.38 -3.15 -16.90
C GLN A 92 18.86 -3.18 -18.34
N GLY A 93 18.16 -2.12 -18.77
CA GLY A 93 17.68 -1.97 -20.13
C GLY A 93 16.45 -2.82 -20.44
N ALA A 94 15.62 -3.14 -19.43
CA ALA A 94 14.38 -3.85 -19.66
C ALA A 94 13.45 -3.11 -20.64
N ASP A 95 12.65 -3.88 -21.37
CA ASP A 95 11.69 -3.34 -22.32
C ASP A 95 10.78 -2.28 -21.66
N LYS A 96 10.80 -1.07 -22.24
CA LYS A 96 10.09 0.10 -21.70
C LYS A 96 8.58 -0.09 -21.69
N PHE A 97 8.03 -0.82 -22.66
CA PHE A 97 6.59 -1.05 -22.72
C PHE A 97 6.16 -1.99 -21.60
N SER A 98 6.85 -3.12 -21.46
CA SER A 98 6.62 -4.11 -20.41
C SER A 98 6.76 -3.50 -19.01
N LEU A 99 7.79 -2.67 -18.77
CA LEU A 99 7.98 -1.99 -17.49
C LEU A 99 6.84 -1.01 -17.17
N LYS A 100 6.36 -0.24 -18.17
CA LYS A 100 5.20 0.66 -18.01
C LYS A 100 3.91 -0.10 -17.70
N VAL A 101 3.67 -1.21 -18.40
CA VAL A 101 2.49 -2.06 -18.15
C VAL A 101 2.54 -2.65 -16.75
N LEU A 102 3.70 -3.17 -16.34
CA LEU A 102 3.90 -3.77 -15.03
C LEU A 102 3.67 -2.75 -13.90
N LEU A 103 4.30 -1.58 -13.97
CA LEU A 103 4.15 -0.52 -12.98
C LEU A 103 2.75 0.10 -13.00
N GLY A 104 2.14 0.20 -14.18
CA GLY A 104 0.74 0.63 -14.35
C GLY A 104 -0.23 -0.32 -13.64
N ALA A 105 -0.11 -1.62 -13.89
CA ALA A 105 -0.93 -2.64 -13.24
C ALA A 105 -0.72 -2.67 -11.72
N PHE A 106 0.53 -2.56 -11.26
CA PHE A 106 0.84 -2.50 -9.83
C PHE A 106 0.24 -1.24 -9.19
N THR A 107 0.38 -0.07 -9.81
CA THR A 107 -0.17 1.19 -9.29
C THR A 107 -1.70 1.14 -9.24
N PHE A 108 -2.33 0.63 -10.30
CA PHE A 108 -3.78 0.43 -10.34
C PHE A 108 -4.27 -0.49 -9.22
N SER A 109 -3.53 -1.56 -8.91
CA SER A 109 -3.84 -2.44 -7.78
C SER A 109 -3.87 -1.70 -6.44
N ARG A 110 -2.98 -0.71 -6.23
CA ARG A 110 -2.94 0.10 -5.00
C ARG A 110 -4.17 0.98 -4.88
N VAL A 111 -4.57 1.62 -5.97
CA VAL A 111 -5.75 2.50 -5.99
C VAL A 111 -7.03 1.71 -5.71
N ILE A 112 -7.19 0.53 -6.33
CA ILE A 112 -8.34 -0.36 -6.06
C ILE A 112 -8.34 -0.87 -4.61
N HIS A 113 -7.17 -1.21 -4.08
CA HIS A 113 -7.08 -1.73 -2.71
C HIS A 113 -7.50 -0.68 -1.67
N ILE A 114 -7.14 0.59 -1.87
CA ILE A 114 -7.53 1.70 -0.99
C ILE A 114 -9.06 1.86 -0.97
N SER A 115 -9.72 1.79 -2.14
CA SER A 115 -11.18 1.93 -2.19
C SER A 115 -11.91 0.78 -1.47
N GLY A 116 -11.35 -0.43 -1.47
CA GLY A 116 -11.88 -1.59 -0.75
C GLY A 116 -11.84 -1.51 0.77
N ILE A 117 -10.85 -0.80 1.35
CA ILE A 117 -10.73 -0.62 2.81
C ILE A 117 -11.75 0.40 3.36
N THR A 118 -12.22 1.31 2.52
CA THR A 118 -13.22 2.33 2.89
C THR A 118 -14.66 1.81 2.97
N ASN A 119 -14.91 0.55 2.58
CA ASN A 119 -16.23 -0.05 2.59
C ASN A 119 -16.58 -0.68 3.95
N ARG A 120 -17.86 -0.55 4.33
CA ARG A 120 -18.40 -0.61 5.71
C ARG A 120 -18.05 -1.86 6.56
N ASN A 121 -17.54 -2.93 5.98
CA ASN A 121 -17.33 -4.21 6.68
C ASN A 121 -15.90 -4.76 6.65
N PHE A 122 -14.91 -4.08 6.05
CA PHE A 122 -13.57 -4.64 5.79
C PHE A 122 -13.53 -5.96 4.96
N VAL A 123 -14.68 -6.48 4.56
CA VAL A 123 -14.86 -7.63 3.67
C VAL A 123 -15.24 -7.09 2.30
N GLY A 124 -14.25 -6.88 1.44
CA GLY A 124 -14.45 -6.37 0.09
C GLY A 124 -13.70 -7.21 -0.93
N THR A 125 -14.39 -7.69 -1.97
CA THR A 125 -13.83 -8.38 -3.14
C THR A 125 -12.75 -7.56 -3.84
N THR A 126 -12.85 -6.23 -3.78
CA THR A 126 -11.84 -5.27 -4.28
C THR A 126 -10.51 -5.36 -3.54
N ARG A 127 -10.49 -5.77 -2.26
CA ARG A 127 -9.26 -6.03 -1.48
C ARG A 127 -8.51 -7.25 -2.02
N VAL A 128 -9.25 -8.31 -2.33
CA VAL A 128 -8.68 -9.57 -2.85
C VAL A 128 -8.10 -9.34 -4.23
N LEU A 129 -8.84 -8.67 -5.13
CA LEU A 129 -8.35 -8.30 -6.45
C LEU A 129 -7.07 -7.47 -6.39
N GLY A 130 -7.05 -6.39 -5.59
CA GLY A 130 -5.85 -5.56 -5.42
C GLY A 130 -4.65 -6.36 -4.90
N THR A 131 -4.89 -7.28 -3.95
CA THR A 131 -3.85 -8.16 -3.40
C THR A 131 -3.33 -9.15 -4.45
N VAL A 132 -4.19 -9.77 -5.25
CA VAL A 132 -3.76 -10.71 -6.30
C VAL A 132 -2.90 -10.00 -7.35
N PHE A 133 -3.31 -8.83 -7.84
CA PHE A 133 -2.51 -8.05 -8.78
C PHE A 133 -1.16 -7.61 -8.19
N THR A 134 -1.12 -7.30 -6.88
CA THR A 134 0.13 -7.03 -6.15
C THR A 134 1.12 -8.16 -6.29
N PHE A 135 0.69 -9.37 -5.92
CA PHE A 135 1.57 -10.53 -5.90
C PHE A 135 2.01 -10.94 -7.30
N ILE A 136 1.11 -10.86 -8.29
CA ILE A 136 1.44 -11.17 -9.70
C ILE A 136 2.52 -10.22 -10.21
N THR A 137 2.34 -8.92 -10.05
CA THR A 137 3.29 -7.91 -10.57
C THR A 137 4.62 -7.94 -9.83
N LEU A 138 4.60 -8.18 -8.51
CA LEU A 138 5.81 -8.35 -7.71
C LEU A 138 6.58 -9.60 -8.12
N PHE A 139 5.89 -10.74 -8.27
CA PHE A 139 6.50 -11.99 -8.71
C PHE A 139 7.09 -11.86 -10.13
N ALA A 140 6.34 -11.27 -11.07
CA ALA A 140 6.82 -11.01 -12.42
C ALA A 140 8.09 -10.13 -12.43
N SER A 141 8.12 -9.09 -11.58
CA SER A 141 9.31 -8.23 -11.44
C SER A 141 10.50 -8.99 -10.89
N SER A 142 10.29 -9.82 -9.87
CA SER A 142 11.35 -10.65 -9.28
C SER A 142 11.93 -11.64 -10.28
N VAL A 143 11.07 -12.35 -11.04
CA VAL A 143 11.50 -13.29 -12.08
C VAL A 143 12.24 -12.56 -13.20
N ALA A 144 11.76 -11.39 -13.62
CA ALA A 144 12.45 -10.57 -14.59
C ALA A 144 13.84 -10.13 -14.09
N CYS A 145 13.95 -9.66 -12.84
CA CYS A 145 15.25 -9.29 -12.26
C CYS A 145 16.24 -10.46 -12.26
N LEU A 146 15.77 -11.67 -11.92
CA LEU A 146 16.60 -12.87 -11.99
C LEU A 146 17.05 -13.16 -13.43
N TYR A 147 16.13 -13.10 -14.41
CA TYR A 147 16.46 -13.33 -15.81
C TYR A 147 17.51 -12.35 -16.35
N TYR A 148 17.31 -11.05 -16.14
CA TYR A 148 18.28 -10.03 -16.56
C TYR A 148 19.62 -10.21 -15.82
N GLY A 149 19.58 -10.47 -14.51
CA GLY A 149 20.77 -10.73 -13.71
C GLY A 149 21.58 -11.91 -14.22
N PHE A 150 20.95 -13.05 -14.50
CA PHE A 150 21.64 -14.25 -15.02
C PHE A 150 22.23 -14.03 -16.42
N ASN A 151 21.54 -13.28 -17.29
CA ASN A 151 22.06 -13.00 -18.62
C ASN A 151 23.30 -12.11 -18.61
N LEU A 152 23.46 -11.26 -17.58
CA LEU A 152 24.65 -10.41 -17.43
C LEU A 152 25.87 -11.18 -16.89
N LEU A 153 25.67 -12.34 -16.30
CA LEU A 153 26.75 -13.20 -15.78
C LEU A 153 27.33 -14.14 -16.85
N LYS A 154 26.70 -14.22 -18.03
CA LYS A 154 27.19 -14.98 -19.18
C LYS A 154 28.04 -14.10 -20.07
#